data_AF-A0A925V106-F1
#
_entry.id   AF-A0A925V106-F1
#
_cell.length_a   1.000
_cell.length_b   1.000
_cell.length_c   1.000
_cell.angle_alpha   90.00
_cell.angle_beta   90.00
_cell.angle_gamma   90.00
#
_symmetry.space_group_name_H-M   'P 1'
#
loop_
_entity.id
_entity.type
_entity.pdbx_description
1 polymer ?
#
loop_
_entity_poly.entity_id
_entity_poly.type
_entity_poly.pdbx_seq_one_letter_code
_entity_poly.pdbx_strand_id
1 'polypeptide(L)'
;DSAAAAIAVAIDASKLVLMTDTDGVLEDKDRPETRISSLNLRAARAMIGDGRADRGMIPKLEAAIHALEHGVDRVHLINGGTLNALLIEVFTDEGIGTMMEL
;
A
#
# COMPACT_ATOMS: atom_id res chain seq x y z
N ASP A 1 11.25 0.70 1.18
CA ASP A 1 9.95 1.13 1.77
C ASP A 1 10.15 2.08 2.94
N SER A 2 10.81 1.68 4.03
CA SER A 2 11.03 2.56 5.20
C SER A 2 11.73 3.89 4.87
N ALA A 3 12.75 3.88 3.99
CA ALA A 3 13.40 5.11 3.54
C ALA A 3 12.45 6.04 2.76
N ALA A 4 11.60 5.47 1.89
CA ALA A 4 10.62 6.24 1.13
C ALA A 4 9.55 6.83 2.04
N ALA A 5 9.08 6.07 3.03
CA ALA A 5 8.15 6.53 4.04
C ALA A 5 8.75 7.68 4.88
N ALA A 6 10.01 7.55 5.33
CA ALA A 6 10.67 8.60 6.08
C ALA A 6 10.83 9.90 5.26
N ILE A 7 11.16 9.79 3.97
CA ILE A 7 11.22 10.95 3.07
C ILE A 7 9.83 11.56 2.89
N ALA A 8 8.81 10.75 2.63
CA ALA A 8 7.43 11.21 2.43
C ALA A 8 6.91 12.00 3.64
N VAL A 9 7.18 11.49 4.85
CA VAL A 9 6.89 12.19 6.11
C VAL A 9 7.67 13.50 6.21
N ALA A 10 8.97 13.49 5.92
CA ALA A 10 9.82 14.67 6.05
C ALA A 10 9.45 15.82 5.09
N ILE A 11 8.82 15.49 3.96
CA ILE A 11 8.40 16.48 2.95
C ILE A 11 6.90 16.81 3.00
N ASP A 12 6.16 16.30 3.99
CA ASP A 12 4.71 16.48 4.10
C ASP A 12 3.97 16.03 2.81
N ALA A 13 4.32 14.84 2.32
CA ALA A 13 3.79 14.34 1.06
C ALA A 13 2.30 14.02 1.17
N SER A 14 1.50 14.46 0.20
CA SER A 14 0.08 14.09 0.09
C SER A 14 -0.14 12.61 -0.27
N LYS A 15 0.82 11.99 -0.97
CA LYS A 15 0.74 10.59 -1.40
C LYS A 15 2.12 9.94 -1.36
N LEU A 16 2.20 8.74 -0.79
CA LEU A 16 3.32 7.81 -0.97
C LEU A 16 2.87 6.65 -1.86
N VAL A 17 3.63 6.35 -2.91
CA VAL A 17 3.34 5.21 -3.79
C VAL A 17 4.49 4.20 -3.66
N LEU A 18 4.16 3.00 -3.20
CA LEU A 18 5.06 1.86 -3.08
C LEU A 18 4.80 0.90 -4.25
N MET A 19 5.77 0.80 -5.16
CA MET A 19 5.72 -0.21 -6.21
C MET A 19 6.13 -1.58 -5.66
N THR A 20 5.37 -2.59 -6.01
CA THR A 20 5.54 -3.99 -5.60
C THR A 20 5.43 -4.91 -6.81
N ASP A 21 5.70 -6.20 -6.62
CA ASP A 21 5.56 -7.28 -7.61
C ASP A 21 4.18 -7.97 -7.56
N THR A 22 3.28 -7.50 -6.69
CA THR A 22 1.91 -7.98 -6.52
C THR A 22 0.90 -6.91 -6.95
N ASP A 23 -0.34 -7.30 -7.25
CA ASP A 23 -1.42 -6.36 -7.60
C ASP A 23 -1.94 -5.51 -6.43
N GLY A 24 -1.17 -5.42 -5.33
CA GLY A 24 -1.55 -4.78 -4.08
C GLY A 24 -1.54 -5.77 -2.92
N VAL A 25 -2.40 -5.52 -1.94
CA VAL A 25 -2.64 -6.38 -0.78
C VAL A 25 -3.81 -7.32 -1.11
N LEU A 26 -3.56 -8.63 -0.97
CA LEU A 26 -4.56 -9.68 -1.21
C LEU A 26 -5.09 -10.20 0.14
N GLU A 27 -6.38 -10.50 0.24
CA GLU A 27 -6.90 -11.25 1.41
C GLU A 27 -6.37 -12.68 1.43
N ASP A 28 -6.22 -13.28 0.25
CA ASP A 28 -5.65 -14.60 0.02
C ASP A 28 -4.59 -14.51 -1.08
N LYS A 29 -3.33 -14.77 -0.70
CA LYS A 29 -2.17 -14.66 -1.59
C LYS A 29 -2.26 -15.55 -2.83
N ASP A 30 -3.03 -16.64 -2.75
CA ASP A 30 -3.16 -17.62 -3.84
C ASP A 30 -4.35 -17.27 -4.76
N ARG A 31 -5.08 -16.19 -4.47
CA ARG A 31 -6.27 -15.74 -5.18
C ARG A 31 -6.18 -14.25 -5.54
N PRO A 32 -5.65 -13.90 -6.74
CA PRO A 32 -5.46 -12.52 -7.18
C PRO A 32 -6.74 -11.66 -7.17
N GLU A 33 -7.90 -12.27 -7.36
CA GLU A 33 -9.21 -11.61 -7.31
C GLU A 33 -9.59 -11.10 -5.91
N THR A 34 -8.85 -11.49 -4.88
CA THR A 34 -9.06 -11.04 -3.49
C THR A 34 -8.29 -9.76 -3.15
N ARG A 35 -7.81 -9.02 -4.17
CA ARG A 35 -7.18 -7.71 -3.99
C ARG A 35 -8.10 -6.77 -3.23
N ILE A 36 -7.60 -6.26 -2.13
CA ILE A 36 -8.23 -5.23 -1.32
C ILE A 36 -7.99 -3.88 -2.01
N SER A 37 -9.03 -3.19 -2.44
CA SER A 37 -8.88 -1.86 -3.07
C SER A 37 -8.57 -0.75 -2.07
N SER A 38 -9.15 -0.81 -0.87
CA SER A 38 -8.92 0.14 0.23
C SER A 38 -8.75 -0.56 1.57
N LEU A 39 -7.73 -0.16 2.34
CA LEU A 39 -7.35 -0.79 3.59
C LEU A 39 -7.00 0.27 4.66
N ASN A 40 -7.77 0.31 5.74
CA ASN A 40 -7.47 1.20 6.88
C ASN A 40 -6.38 0.64 7.80
N LEU A 41 -5.83 1.50 8.67
CA LEU A 41 -4.76 1.15 9.60
C LEU A 41 -5.09 -0.06 10.49
N ARG A 42 -6.32 -0.14 11.01
CA ARG A 42 -6.74 -1.24 11.87
C ARG A 42 -6.71 -2.58 11.14
N ALA A 43 -7.23 -2.60 9.91
CA ALA A 43 -7.25 -3.80 9.07
C ALA A 43 -5.83 -4.21 8.68
N ALA A 44 -4.96 -3.25 8.31
CA ALA A 44 -3.56 -3.53 8.01
C ALA A 44 -2.82 -4.16 9.20
N ARG A 45 -3.00 -3.60 10.41
CA ARG A 45 -2.42 -4.16 11.65
C ARG A 45 -2.94 -5.57 11.94
N ALA A 46 -4.24 -5.81 11.73
CA ALA A 46 -4.82 -7.14 11.89
C ALA A 46 -4.24 -8.15 10.88
N MET A 47 -4.06 -7.75 9.62
CA MET A 47 -3.45 -8.63 8.60
C MET A 47 -2.02 -9.04 8.96
N ILE A 48 -1.23 -8.12 9.55
CA ILE A 48 0.10 -8.43 10.07
C ILE A 48 -0.01 -9.41 11.26
N GLY A 49 -0.88 -9.12 12.23
CA GLY A 49 -1.02 -9.92 13.46
C GLY A 49 -1.57 -11.32 13.24
N ASP A 50 -2.50 -11.49 12.30
CA ASP A 50 -3.18 -12.77 12.01
C ASP A 50 -2.37 -13.65 11.03
N GLY A 51 -1.22 -13.18 10.54
CA GLY A 51 -0.36 -13.91 9.60
C GLY A 51 -0.88 -13.97 8.17
N ARG A 52 -1.83 -13.10 7.78
CA ARG A 52 -2.34 -12.98 6.41
C ARG A 52 -1.42 -12.18 5.49
N ALA A 53 -0.54 -11.36 6.05
CA ALA A 53 0.49 -10.64 5.30
C ALA A 53 1.75 -11.51 5.14
N ASP A 54 2.15 -11.76 3.89
CA ASP A 54 3.38 -12.49 3.60
C ASP A 54 4.64 -11.72 4.01
N ARG A 55 5.78 -12.43 4.10
CA ARG A 55 7.08 -11.89 4.54
C ARG A 55 7.51 -10.61 3.81
N GLY A 56 7.20 -10.49 2.52
CA GLY A 56 7.49 -9.28 1.73
C GLY A 56 6.48 -8.15 1.92
N MET A 57 5.24 -8.47 2.31
CA MET A 57 4.16 -7.51 2.49
C MET A 57 4.18 -6.86 3.87
N ILE A 58 4.62 -7.57 4.91
CA ILE A 58 4.77 -7.03 6.27
C ILE A 58 5.56 -5.70 6.28
N PRO A 59 6.80 -5.61 5.75
CA PRO A 59 7.56 -4.36 5.79
C PRO A 59 6.92 -3.24 4.95
N LYS A 60 6.11 -3.56 3.93
CA LYS A 60 5.36 -2.58 3.13
C LYS A 60 4.21 -1.99 3.92
N LEU A 61 3.43 -2.85 4.59
CA LEU A 61 2.35 -2.43 5.47
C LEU A 61 2.89 -1.62 6.66
N GLU A 62 3.99 -2.04 7.28
CA GLU A 62 4.62 -1.27 8.36
C GLU A 62 5.09 0.11 7.91
N ALA A 63 5.73 0.21 6.73
CA ALA A 63 6.14 1.50 6.17
C ALA A 63 4.95 2.39 5.81
N ALA A 64 3.86 1.81 5.30
CA ALA A 64 2.63 2.52 5.00
C ALA A 64 1.94 3.04 6.26
N ILE A 65 1.80 2.19 7.28
CA ILE A 65 1.29 2.56 8.61
C ILE A 65 2.11 3.71 9.18
N HIS A 66 3.44 3.59 9.18
CA HIS A 66 4.32 4.66 9.65
C HIS A 66 4.09 5.97 8.88
N ALA A 67 4.02 5.95 7.55
CA ALA A 67 3.79 7.16 6.77
C ALA A 67 2.47 7.85 7.15
N LEU A 68 1.38 7.07 7.21
CA LEU A 68 0.03 7.58 7.55
C LEU A 68 -0.03 8.18 8.96
N GLU A 69 0.55 7.49 9.95
CA GLU A 69 0.57 7.96 11.34
C GLU A 69 1.38 9.25 11.54
N HIS A 70 2.26 9.57 10.59
CA HIS A 70 3.14 10.74 10.64
C HIS A 70 2.78 11.80 9.58
N GLY A 71 1.54 11.83 9.11
CA GLY A 71 0.98 12.96 8.36
C GLY A 71 0.91 12.81 6.85
N VAL A 72 1.35 11.68 6.28
CA VAL A 72 1.09 11.41 4.86
C VAL A 72 -0.38 11.06 4.69
N ASP A 73 -1.12 11.75 3.80
CA ASP A 73 -2.58 11.53 3.70
C ASP A 73 -2.94 10.11 3.23
N ARG A 74 -2.21 9.60 2.24
CA ARG A 74 -2.51 8.33 1.56
C ARG A 74 -1.25 7.57 1.16
N VAL A 75 -1.31 6.25 1.29
CA VAL A 75 -0.28 5.34 0.78
C VAL A 75 -0.89 4.39 -0.23
N HIS A 76 -0.25 4.21 -1.38
CA HIS A 76 -0.73 3.32 -2.44
C HIS A 76 0.27 2.20 -2.65
N LEU A 77 -0.17 0.95 -2.63
CA LEU A 77 0.62 -0.23 -2.98
C LEU A 77 0.18 -0.73 -4.34
N ILE A 78 1.05 -0.62 -5.35
CA ILE A 78 0.70 -0.92 -6.77
C ILE A 78 1.70 -1.88 -7.42
N ASN A 79 1.24 -2.66 -8.39
CA ASN A 79 2.12 -3.50 -9.20
C ASN A 79 2.96 -2.66 -10.17
N GLY A 80 4.28 -2.63 -9.97
CA GLY A 80 5.21 -1.92 -10.83
C GLY A 80 5.42 -2.55 -12.21
N GLY A 81 5.01 -3.81 -12.40
CA GLY A 81 5.07 -4.51 -13.68
C GLY A 81 3.96 -4.13 -14.66
N THR A 82 2.89 -3.49 -14.17
CA THR A 82 1.78 -3.02 -15.00
C THR A 82 2.19 -1.80 -15.80
N LEU A 83 1.98 -1.84 -17.12
CA LEU A 83 2.26 -0.70 -18.00
C LEU A 83 1.47 0.53 -17.53
N ASN A 84 2.16 1.66 -17.37
CA ASN A 84 1.59 2.92 -16.89
C ASN A 84 0.98 2.85 -15.47
N ALA A 85 1.41 1.91 -14.63
CA ALA A 85 0.86 1.68 -13.29
C ALA A 85 0.61 2.96 -12.48
N LEU A 86 1.61 3.85 -12.42
CA LEU A 86 1.51 5.11 -11.67
C LEU A 86 0.43 6.04 -12.24
N LEU A 87 0.32 6.14 -13.57
CA LEU A 87 -0.68 7.01 -14.19
C LEU A 87 -2.09 6.46 -13.96
N ILE A 88 -2.26 5.15 -14.05
CA ILE A 88 -3.56 4.53 -13.81
C ILE A 88 -3.97 4.78 -12.36
N GLU A 89 -3.10 4.51 -11.38
CA GLU A 89 -3.40 4.72 -9.97
C GLU A 89 -3.76 6.17 -9.61
N VAL A 90 -3.12 7.15 -10.27
CA VAL A 90 -3.31 8.58 -9.95
C VAL A 90 -4.48 9.19 -10.70
N PHE A 91 -4.79 8.73 -11.92
CA PHE A 91 -5.73 9.38 -12.82
C PHE A 91 -6.98 8.56 -13.14
N THR A 92 -7.20 7.42 -12.48
CA THR A 92 -8.45 6.66 -12.58
C THR A 92 -9.08 6.45 -11.21
N ASP A 93 -10.42 6.37 -11.17
CA ASP A 93 -11.16 6.14 -9.93
C ASP A 93 -11.08 4.68 -9.46
N GLU A 94 -10.85 3.75 -10.39
CA GLU A 94 -10.76 2.31 -10.07
C GLU A 94 -9.46 1.97 -9.33
N GLY A 95 -8.36 2.65 -9.67
CA GLY A 95 -7.02 2.27 -9.23
C GLY A 95 -6.62 0.87 -9.69
N ILE A 96 -5.34 0.51 -9.51
CA ILE A 96 -4.83 -0.84 -9.85
C ILE A 96 -4.24 -1.57 -8.66
N GLY A 97 -4.13 -0.90 -7.51
CA GLY A 97 -3.55 -1.48 -6.30
C GLY A 97 -4.46 -1.41 -5.08
N THR A 98 -3.80 -1.27 -3.93
CA THR A 98 -4.44 -1.05 -2.63
C THR A 98 -4.09 0.34 -2.13
N MET A 99 -5.11 1.16 -1.88
CA MET A 99 -4.96 2.42 -1.18
C MET A 99 -5.10 2.19 0.33
N MET A 100 -4.26 2.87 1.10
CA MET A 100 -4.36 2.96 2.55
C MET A 100 -4.53 4.41 2.98
N GLU A 101 -5.43 4.61 3.94
CA GLU A 101 -5.75 5.89 4.57
C GLU A 101 -6.04 5.66 6.07
N LEU A 102 -6.13 6.75 6.84
CA LEU A 102 -6.37 6.72 8.29
C LEU A 102 -7.70 6.04 8.67
#